data_AF-A0A0L8FUQ5-F1
#
_entry.id   AF-A0A0L8FUQ5-F1
#
_cell.length_a   1.000
_cell.length_b   1.000
_cell.length_c   1.000
_cell.angle_alpha   90.00
_cell.angle_beta   90.00
_cell.angle_gamma   90.00
#
_symmetry.space_group_name_H-M   'P 1'
#
loop_
_entity.id
_entity.type
_entity.pdbx_description
1 polymer ?
#
loop_
_entity_poly.entity_id
_entity_poly.type
_entity_poly.pdbx_seq_one_letter_code
_entity_poly.pdbx_strand_id
1 'polypeptide(L)'
;MGFHIECFLLHTELRWLSKGKVLSRFTSLRTEMICFFDAENSGFEFLNDDNLWLEVVFLNDLFEKLDVLNLCLQGANENIITITGKLKSFIDKLELWIRKFKNSQPDCFPSVKAFQNRFEILSEVQKTVENLSVSFSKYFPSLDYQMYEWVINPFARYDSTLLPLTLTDENLIDMENDPVHKASFSVLELSEFWISLWSQYPRLTTTAVTSLFPFVSSYLRELGITALIEMK
;
A
#
# COMPACT_ATOMS: atom_id res chain seq x y z
N MET A 1 -34.81 -17.08 -11.95
CA MET A 1 -34.89 -15.69 -11.45
C MET A 1 -33.57 -15.43 -10.72
N GLY A 2 -32.44 -15.11 -11.36
CA GLY A 2 -32.22 -14.52 -12.69
C GLY A 2 -31.72 -13.08 -12.61
N PHE A 3 -31.22 -12.62 -11.45
CA PHE A 3 -30.68 -11.28 -11.28
C PHE A 3 -29.46 -11.30 -10.36
N HIS A 4 -28.40 -10.61 -10.80
CA HIS A 4 -27.21 -10.17 -10.05
C HIS A 4 -25.98 -11.08 -9.96
N ILE A 5 -25.55 -11.69 -11.07
CA ILE A 5 -24.13 -12.15 -11.20
C ILE A 5 -23.39 -11.42 -12.34
N GLU A 6 -24.09 -10.67 -13.21
CA GLU A 6 -23.44 -9.96 -14.33
C GLU A 6 -22.59 -8.73 -13.92
N CYS A 7 -22.70 -8.23 -12.68
CA CYS A 7 -21.85 -7.11 -12.22
C CYS A 7 -20.48 -7.54 -11.67
N PHE A 8 -20.20 -8.83 -11.50
CA PHE A 8 -18.90 -9.29 -10.97
C PHE A 8 -17.81 -9.42 -12.06
N LEU A 9 -18.19 -9.30 -13.34
CA LEU A 9 -17.28 -9.36 -14.49
C LEU A 9 -16.68 -7.99 -14.87
N LEU A 10 -16.73 -7.00 -13.98
CA LEU A 10 -15.82 -5.86 -14.07
C LEU A 10 -14.49 -6.28 -13.47
N HIS A 11 -13.72 -7.04 -14.26
CA HIS A 11 -12.31 -7.33 -14.06
C HIS A 11 -11.62 -6.15 -13.35
N THR A 12 -11.31 -6.38 -12.09
CA THR A 12 -10.64 -5.47 -11.15
C THR A 12 -9.15 -5.41 -11.44
N GLU A 13 -8.77 -5.19 -12.70
CA GLU A 13 -7.50 -4.50 -12.96
C GLU A 13 -7.71 -3.06 -12.53
N LEU A 14 -7.33 -2.78 -11.28
CA LEU A 14 -7.67 -1.57 -10.56
C LEU A 14 -7.51 -0.33 -11.45
N ARG A 15 -8.62 0.40 -11.60
CA ARG A 15 -8.84 1.53 -12.52
C ARG A 15 -7.76 2.62 -12.55
N TRP A 16 -6.86 2.62 -11.59
CA TRP A 16 -5.79 3.60 -11.43
C TRP A 16 -4.44 3.07 -11.91
N LEU A 17 -4.16 1.76 -11.79
CA LEU A 17 -3.01 1.11 -12.45
C LEU A 17 -3.11 1.29 -13.98
N SER A 18 -4.33 1.23 -14.53
CA SER A 18 -4.54 1.49 -15.96
C SER A 18 -4.31 2.96 -16.32
N LYS A 19 -4.69 3.91 -15.45
CA LYS A 19 -4.43 5.35 -15.66
C LYS A 19 -2.94 5.68 -15.58
N GLY A 20 -2.22 5.13 -14.60
CA GLY A 20 -0.76 5.28 -14.48
C GLY A 20 -0.03 4.73 -15.70
N LYS A 21 -0.38 3.50 -16.14
CA LYS A 21 0.19 2.91 -17.37
C LYS A 21 -0.13 3.72 -18.64
N VAL A 22 -1.35 4.23 -18.77
CA VAL A 22 -1.71 5.11 -19.90
C VAL A 22 -0.90 6.39 -19.87
N LEU A 23 -0.73 7.00 -18.70
CA LEU A 23 0.07 8.22 -18.54
C LEU A 23 1.54 7.97 -18.85
N SER A 24 2.11 6.86 -18.39
CA SER A 24 3.48 6.44 -18.71
C SER A 24 3.70 6.22 -20.21
N ARG A 25 2.72 5.60 -20.88
CA ARG A 25 2.77 5.47 -22.33
C ARG A 25 2.67 6.83 -23.03
N PHE A 26 1.76 7.69 -22.57
CA PHE A 26 1.60 9.04 -23.11
C PHE A 26 2.88 9.87 -22.95
N THR A 27 3.53 9.85 -21.78
CA THR A 27 4.79 10.58 -21.57
C THR A 27 5.92 10.03 -22.43
N SER A 28 5.98 8.70 -22.63
CA SER A 28 7.00 8.08 -23.50
C SER A 28 6.89 8.44 -24.98
N LEU A 29 5.70 8.85 -25.43
CA LEU A 29 5.41 9.13 -26.84
C LEU A 29 5.44 10.63 -27.19
N ARG A 30 5.99 11.48 -26.31
CA ARG A 30 5.98 12.94 -26.52
C ARG A 30 6.50 13.32 -27.92
N THR A 31 7.64 12.78 -28.30
CA THR A 31 8.33 13.12 -29.55
C THR A 31 7.54 12.65 -30.76
N GLU A 32 7.00 11.43 -30.72
CA GLU A 32 6.17 10.86 -31.78
C GLU A 32 4.87 11.64 -31.94
N MET A 33 4.25 12.05 -30.84
CA MET A 33 3.04 12.88 -30.87
C MET A 33 3.33 14.26 -31.49
N ILE A 34 4.44 14.90 -31.12
CA ILE A 34 4.86 16.17 -31.74
C ILE A 34 5.00 16.00 -33.26
N CYS A 35 5.76 14.99 -33.71
CA CYS A 35 5.94 14.73 -35.14
C CYS A 35 4.62 14.45 -35.87
N PHE A 36 3.69 13.73 -35.23
CA PHE A 36 2.38 13.43 -35.80
C PHE A 36 1.51 14.69 -35.95
N PHE A 37 1.41 15.52 -34.92
CA PHE A 37 0.58 16.73 -34.96
C PHE A 37 1.16 17.81 -35.88
N ASP A 38 2.48 17.88 -36.01
CA ASP A 38 3.16 18.75 -36.97
C ASP A 38 2.84 18.32 -38.41
N ALA A 39 2.83 17.00 -38.70
CA ALA A 39 2.51 16.48 -40.02
C ALA A 39 1.05 16.73 -40.44
N GLU A 40 0.12 16.66 -39.49
CA GLU A 40 -1.32 16.89 -39.71
C GLU A 40 -1.71 18.38 -39.76
N ASN A 41 -0.76 19.32 -39.57
CA ASN A 41 -1.02 20.77 -39.42
C ASN A 41 -2.11 21.10 -38.39
N SER A 42 -2.31 20.22 -37.40
CA SER A 42 -3.40 20.34 -36.42
C SER A 42 -2.96 20.99 -35.11
N GLY A 43 -1.65 21.23 -34.94
CA GLY A 43 -1.06 22.08 -33.91
C GLY A 43 -1.54 21.77 -32.48
N PHE A 44 -0.73 21.04 -31.71
CA PHE A 44 -1.08 20.77 -30.31
C PHE A 44 -0.12 21.51 -29.36
N GLU A 45 -0.45 22.78 -29.07
CA GLU A 45 0.38 23.72 -28.29
C GLU A 45 0.85 23.14 -26.95
N PHE A 46 0.01 22.33 -26.30
CA PHE A 46 0.32 21.65 -25.04
C PHE A 46 1.61 20.82 -25.07
N LEU A 47 1.90 20.11 -26.18
CA LEU A 47 3.10 19.27 -26.26
C LEU A 47 4.40 20.08 -26.30
N ASN A 48 4.30 21.33 -26.73
CA ASN A 48 5.41 22.27 -26.86
C ASN A 48 5.58 23.16 -25.60
N ASP A 49 4.64 23.12 -24.67
CA ASP A 49 4.74 23.81 -23.38
C ASP A 49 5.50 22.95 -22.38
N ASP A 50 6.77 23.30 -22.13
CA ASP A 50 7.63 22.57 -21.20
C ASP A 50 7.19 22.67 -19.73
N ASN A 51 6.41 23.68 -19.35
CA ASN A 51 5.90 23.83 -17.98
C ASN A 51 4.69 22.92 -17.75
N LEU A 52 3.75 22.90 -18.69
CA LEU A 52 2.64 21.95 -18.66
C LEU A 52 3.15 20.51 -18.75
N TRP A 53 4.13 20.26 -19.62
CA TRP A 53 4.73 18.93 -19.74
C TRP A 53 5.43 18.49 -18.46
N LEU A 54 6.07 19.42 -17.75
CA LEU A 54 6.67 19.20 -16.44
C LEU A 54 5.66 18.68 -15.40
N GLU A 55 4.43 19.20 -15.40
CA GLU A 55 3.35 18.70 -14.55
C GLU A 55 2.95 17.27 -14.92
N VAL A 56 2.88 16.95 -16.22
CA VAL A 56 2.55 15.60 -16.72
C VAL A 56 3.59 14.58 -16.26
N VAL A 57 4.88 14.88 -16.42
CA VAL A 57 5.95 13.95 -16.01
C VAL A 57 6.03 13.81 -14.49
N PHE A 58 5.73 14.88 -13.74
CA PHE A 58 5.58 14.79 -12.29
C PHE A 58 4.44 13.83 -11.91
N LEU A 59 3.27 13.99 -12.53
CA LEU A 59 2.14 13.10 -12.28
C LEU A 59 2.49 11.66 -12.63
N ASN A 60 3.19 11.42 -13.73
CA ASN A 60 3.66 10.08 -14.10
C ASN A 60 4.53 9.47 -12.98
N ASP A 61 5.56 10.17 -12.53
CA ASP A 61 6.43 9.71 -11.44
C ASP A 61 5.64 9.46 -10.14
N LEU A 62 4.63 10.29 -9.83
CA LEU A 62 3.76 10.11 -8.68
C LEU A 62 2.89 8.86 -8.80
N PHE A 63 2.28 8.65 -9.97
CA PHE A 63 1.48 7.46 -10.26
C PHE A 63 2.31 6.20 -10.19
N GLU A 64 3.54 6.18 -10.70
CA GLU A 64 4.45 5.03 -10.57
C GLU A 64 4.72 4.68 -9.10
N LYS A 65 4.93 5.68 -8.23
CA LYS A 65 5.11 5.45 -6.79
C LYS A 65 3.85 4.91 -6.10
N LEU A 66 2.69 5.43 -6.48
CA LEU A 66 1.41 4.93 -5.99
C LEU A 66 1.15 3.51 -6.48
N ASP A 67 1.49 3.19 -7.73
CA ASP A 67 1.32 1.86 -8.34
C ASP A 67 2.19 0.83 -7.61
N VAL A 68 3.44 1.19 -7.29
CA VAL A 68 4.32 0.37 -6.44
C VAL A 68 3.67 0.11 -5.08
N LEU A 69 3.15 1.15 -4.42
CA LEU A 69 2.42 0.97 -3.16
C LEU A 69 1.25 0.00 -3.35
N ASN A 70 0.43 0.19 -4.39
CA ASN A 70 -0.74 -0.64 -4.67
C ASN A 70 -0.39 -2.13 -4.78
N LEU A 71 0.63 -2.43 -5.58
CA LEU A 71 1.08 -3.79 -5.82
C LEU A 71 1.60 -4.40 -4.53
N CYS A 72 2.33 -3.61 -3.73
CA CYS A 72 2.77 -4.04 -2.41
C CYS A 72 1.62 -4.31 -1.44
N LEU A 73 0.49 -3.60 -1.55
CA LEU A 73 -0.71 -3.84 -0.72
C LEU A 73 -1.53 -5.06 -1.19
N GLN A 74 -1.31 -5.55 -2.41
CA GLN A 74 -2.03 -6.67 -3.01
C GLN A 74 -1.29 -8.01 -2.92
N GLY A 75 -0.13 -8.06 -2.27
CA GLY A 75 0.63 -9.30 -2.14
C GLY A 75 -0.21 -10.41 -1.50
N ALA A 76 -0.01 -11.65 -1.98
CA ALA A 76 -0.77 -12.82 -1.50
C ALA A 76 -0.57 -13.12 -0.01
N ASN A 77 0.56 -12.68 0.57
CA ASN A 77 0.94 -12.93 1.96
C ASN A 77 0.81 -11.68 2.85
N GLU A 78 0.08 -10.66 2.42
CA GLU A 78 -0.09 -9.44 3.20
C GLU A 78 -1.13 -9.61 4.32
N ASN A 79 -0.78 -9.11 5.51
CA ASN A 79 -1.67 -9.03 6.65
C ASN A 79 -1.78 -7.58 7.13
N ILE A 80 -2.65 -7.33 8.12
CA ILE A 80 -2.93 -5.96 8.57
C ILE A 80 -1.68 -5.26 9.08
N ILE A 81 -0.74 -6.01 9.64
CA ILE A 81 0.50 -5.51 10.23
C ILE A 81 1.46 -5.07 9.12
N THR A 82 1.69 -5.92 8.12
CA THR A 82 2.58 -5.61 7.00
C THR A 82 2.05 -4.43 6.18
N ILE A 83 0.73 -4.38 5.97
CA ILE A 83 0.08 -3.27 5.27
C ILE A 83 0.14 -1.98 6.07
N THR A 84 -0.10 -2.04 7.38
CA THR A 84 0.06 -0.87 8.26
C THR A 84 1.48 -0.31 8.17
N GLY A 85 2.49 -1.17 8.23
CA GLY A 85 3.89 -0.76 8.06
C GLY A 85 4.19 -0.15 6.69
N LYS A 86 3.65 -0.72 5.61
CA LYS A 86 3.81 -0.18 4.23
C LYS A 86 3.15 1.18 4.05
N LEU A 87 1.92 1.34 4.55
CA LEU A 87 1.21 2.62 4.53
C LEU A 87 1.96 3.67 5.34
N LYS A 88 2.42 3.31 6.56
CA LYS A 88 3.20 4.21 7.41
C LYS A 88 4.50 4.63 6.72
N SER A 89 5.24 3.69 6.14
CA SER A 89 6.44 3.98 5.35
C SER A 89 6.15 4.90 4.16
N PHE A 90 5.01 4.75 3.50
CA PHE A 90 4.63 5.63 2.40
C PHE A 90 4.33 7.05 2.87
N ILE A 91 3.61 7.22 3.99
CA ILE A 91 3.37 8.53 4.61
C ILE A 91 4.68 9.20 5.00
N ASP A 92 5.61 8.48 5.63
CA ASP A 92 6.92 9.03 5.99
C ASP A 92 7.73 9.45 4.75
N LYS A 93 7.57 8.75 3.62
CA LYS A 93 8.14 9.16 2.33
C LYS A 93 7.49 10.44 1.80
N LEU A 94 6.17 10.61 1.92
CA LEU A 94 5.49 11.86 1.53
C LEU A 94 6.05 13.04 2.33
N GLU A 95 6.19 12.91 3.65
CA GLU A 95 6.80 13.94 4.51
C GLU A 95 8.25 14.27 4.10
N LEU A 96 9.04 13.24 3.78
CA LEU A 96 10.39 13.41 3.27
C LEU A 96 10.40 14.18 1.94
N TRP A 97 9.50 13.86 1.00
CA TRP A 97 9.40 14.54 -0.29
C TRP A 97 9.01 16.01 -0.11
N ILE A 98 8.04 16.31 0.77
CA ILE A 98 7.65 17.69 1.11
C ILE A 98 8.86 18.49 1.61
N ARG A 99 9.65 17.91 2.54
CA ARG A 99 10.87 18.56 3.06
C ARG A 99 11.91 18.80 1.96
N LYS A 100 12.08 17.83 1.06
CA LYS A 100 13.01 17.95 -0.07
C LYS A 100 12.58 19.03 -1.06
N PHE A 101 11.30 19.13 -1.38
CA PHE A 101 10.79 20.19 -2.23
C PHE A 101 10.97 21.59 -1.63
N LYS A 102 10.78 21.75 -0.32
CA LYS A 102 11.10 23.00 0.40
C LYS A 102 12.58 23.41 0.28
N ASN A 103 13.47 22.44 0.12
CA ASN A 103 14.90 22.66 -0.09
C ASN A 103 15.31 22.67 -1.57
N SER A 104 14.34 22.75 -2.50
CA SER A 104 14.57 22.76 -3.95
C SER A 104 15.32 21.52 -4.47
N GLN A 105 15.07 20.35 -3.86
CA GLN A 105 15.70 19.06 -4.17
C GLN A 105 14.67 18.03 -4.70
N PRO A 106 14.29 18.09 -6.00
CA PRO A 106 13.29 17.19 -6.59
C PRO A 106 13.83 15.79 -6.94
N ASP A 107 14.95 15.35 -6.37
CA ASP A 107 15.62 14.08 -6.67
C ASP A 107 14.79 12.82 -6.35
N CYS A 108 13.66 12.96 -5.65
CA CYS A 108 12.68 11.89 -5.50
C CYS A 108 11.84 11.64 -6.76
N PHE A 109 11.85 12.56 -7.73
CA PHE A 109 11.08 12.55 -8.98
C PHE A 109 12.06 12.67 -10.16
N PRO A 110 12.61 11.55 -10.66
CA PRO A 110 13.65 11.53 -11.68
C PRO A 110 13.26 12.27 -12.96
N SER A 111 12.00 12.14 -13.38
CA SER A 111 11.52 12.77 -14.61
C SER A 111 11.46 14.28 -14.45
N VAL A 112 11.05 14.79 -13.28
CA VAL A 112 11.08 16.24 -12.97
C VAL A 112 12.52 16.75 -12.88
N LYS A 113 13.43 15.98 -12.27
CA LYS A 113 14.85 16.34 -12.13
C LYS A 113 15.55 16.52 -13.49
N ALA A 114 15.10 15.82 -14.53
CA ALA A 114 15.70 15.89 -15.86
C ALA A 114 15.52 17.25 -16.56
N PHE A 115 14.55 18.05 -16.13
CA PHE A 115 14.23 19.34 -16.75
C PHE A 115 15.00 20.52 -16.12
N GLN A 116 15.35 21.50 -16.95
CA GLN A 116 16.05 22.71 -16.51
C GLN A 116 15.11 23.68 -15.76
N ASN A 117 13.89 23.85 -16.26
CA ASN A 117 12.80 24.65 -15.70
C ASN A 117 12.07 23.98 -14.51
N ARG A 118 12.61 22.90 -13.94
CA ARG A 118 12.00 22.14 -12.83
C ARG A 118 11.58 22.97 -11.61
N PHE A 119 12.20 24.14 -11.41
CA PHE A 119 11.90 25.03 -10.28
C PHE A 119 10.58 25.79 -10.45
N GLU A 120 10.04 25.89 -11.68
CA GLU A 120 8.82 26.65 -11.98
C GLU A 120 7.56 25.97 -11.43
N ILE A 121 7.57 24.65 -11.28
CA ILE A 121 6.41 23.86 -10.79
C ILE A 121 6.56 23.38 -9.34
N LEU A 122 7.65 23.72 -8.64
CA LEU A 122 7.94 23.14 -7.33
C LEU A 122 6.88 23.47 -6.27
N SER A 123 6.27 24.65 -6.32
CA SER A 123 5.19 25.05 -5.43
C SER A 123 3.95 24.15 -5.60
N GLU A 124 3.55 23.90 -6.84
CA GLU A 124 2.40 23.10 -7.24
C GLU A 124 2.63 21.63 -6.88
N VAL A 125 3.84 21.13 -7.15
CA VAL A 125 4.28 19.79 -6.77
C VAL A 125 4.24 19.60 -5.26
N GLN A 126 4.82 20.54 -4.50
CA GLN A 126 4.82 20.48 -3.04
C GLN A 126 3.38 20.44 -2.51
N LYS A 127 2.52 21.35 -2.98
CA LYS A 127 1.10 21.41 -2.58
C LYS A 127 0.36 20.11 -2.91
N THR A 128 0.65 19.51 -4.05
CA THR A 128 0.04 18.24 -4.46
C THR A 128 0.43 17.10 -3.51
N VAL A 129 1.71 17.00 -3.14
CA VAL A 129 2.18 15.99 -2.19
C VAL A 129 1.66 16.25 -0.77
N GLU A 130 1.56 17.50 -0.35
CA GLU A 130 0.93 17.88 0.93
C GLU A 130 -0.55 17.45 0.98
N ASN A 131 -1.32 17.74 -0.07
CA ASN A 131 -2.72 17.32 -0.18
C ASN A 131 -2.87 15.79 -0.18
N LEU A 132 -1.94 15.09 -0.85
CA LEU A 132 -1.91 13.64 -0.83
C LEU A 132 -1.64 13.12 0.58
N SER A 133 -0.66 13.68 1.29
CA SER A 133 -0.36 13.31 2.68
C SER A 133 -1.56 13.50 3.60
N VAL A 134 -2.24 14.65 3.51
CA VAL A 134 -3.48 14.92 4.27
C VAL A 134 -4.56 13.89 3.94
N SER A 135 -4.70 13.52 2.67
CA SER A 135 -5.65 12.50 2.24
C SER A 135 -5.31 11.14 2.84
N PHE A 136 -4.05 10.72 2.81
CA PHE A 136 -3.61 9.48 3.45
C PHE A 136 -3.90 9.46 4.96
N SER A 137 -3.59 10.54 5.68
CA SER A 137 -3.92 10.65 7.11
C SER A 137 -5.43 10.59 7.38
N LYS A 138 -6.25 11.13 6.47
CA LYS A 138 -7.71 11.07 6.58
C LYS A 138 -8.27 9.67 6.33
N TYR A 139 -7.76 8.95 5.33
CA TYR A 139 -8.23 7.60 4.98
C TYR A 139 -7.65 6.52 5.89
N PHE A 140 -6.46 6.76 6.45
CA PHE A 140 -5.75 5.83 7.33
C PHE A 140 -5.38 6.54 8.66
N PRO A 141 -6.37 6.85 9.51
CA PRO A 141 -6.16 7.67 10.71
C PRO A 141 -5.36 6.97 11.81
N SER A 142 -5.41 5.64 11.88
CA SER A 142 -4.68 4.83 12.86
C SER A 142 -3.81 3.80 12.16
N LEU A 143 -2.55 4.16 11.91
CA LEU A 143 -1.52 3.25 11.42
C LEU A 143 -0.62 2.83 12.59
N ASP A 144 -1.24 2.33 13.64
CA ASP A 144 -0.56 1.83 14.82
C ASP A 144 -0.68 0.31 14.87
N TYR A 145 0.47 -0.37 14.83
CA TYR A 145 0.54 -1.82 14.95
C TYR A 145 0.87 -2.27 16.38
N GLN A 146 1.05 -1.35 17.35
CA GLN A 146 1.38 -1.67 18.74
C GLN A 146 0.40 -2.66 19.37
N MET A 147 -0.90 -2.52 19.06
CA MET A 147 -1.94 -3.45 19.51
C MET A 147 -1.77 -4.89 18.99
N TYR A 148 -0.98 -5.09 17.93
CA TYR A 148 -0.68 -6.38 17.32
C TYR A 148 0.73 -6.87 17.64
N GLU A 149 1.53 -6.13 18.42
CA GLU A 149 2.92 -6.51 18.67
C GLU A 149 3.06 -7.91 19.28
N TRP A 150 2.17 -8.27 20.22
CA TRP A 150 2.10 -9.61 20.82
C TRP A 150 1.77 -10.72 19.81
N VAL A 151 1.08 -10.37 18.71
CA VAL A 151 0.82 -11.28 17.59
C VAL A 151 2.06 -11.47 16.74
N ILE A 152 2.87 -10.41 16.55
CA ILE A 152 4.11 -10.43 15.75
C ILE A 152 5.21 -11.23 16.44
N ASN A 153 5.39 -11.02 17.74
CA ASN A 153 6.47 -11.65 18.50
C ASN A 153 6.04 -12.03 19.92
N PRO A 154 5.19 -13.05 20.10
CA PRO A 154 4.63 -13.38 21.40
C PRO A 154 5.64 -13.51 22.55
N PHE A 155 6.94 -13.73 22.29
CA PHE A 155 8.00 -13.85 23.29
C PHE A 155 8.75 -12.54 23.62
N ALA A 156 8.37 -11.40 23.05
CA ALA A 156 8.94 -10.10 23.42
C ALA A 156 8.30 -9.54 24.69
N ARG A 157 8.99 -8.59 25.34
CA ARG A 157 8.46 -7.90 26.51
C ARG A 157 7.56 -6.76 26.05
N TYR A 158 6.31 -6.81 26.47
CA TYR A 158 5.30 -5.79 26.17
C TYR A 158 4.92 -4.99 27.40
N ASP A 159 4.43 -3.78 27.17
CA ASP A 159 3.67 -3.08 28.21
C ASP A 159 2.33 -3.80 28.37
N SER A 160 2.14 -4.48 29.50
CA SER A 160 0.93 -5.24 29.81
C SER A 160 -0.34 -4.37 29.79
N THR A 161 -0.21 -3.05 29.84
CA THR A 161 -1.35 -2.12 29.75
C THR A 161 -1.92 -1.97 28.33
N LEU A 162 -1.18 -2.39 27.30
CA LEU A 162 -1.58 -2.31 25.89
C LEU A 162 -2.24 -3.59 25.37
N LEU A 163 -2.23 -4.68 26.16
CA LEU A 163 -2.87 -5.93 25.81
C LEU A 163 -4.40 -5.82 25.99
N PRO A 164 -5.20 -6.45 25.12
CA PRO A 164 -6.63 -6.58 25.36
C PRO A 164 -6.86 -7.31 26.68
N LEU A 165 -7.50 -6.64 27.67
CA LEU A 165 -7.77 -7.13 29.04
C LEU A 165 -8.74 -8.33 29.14
N THR A 166 -8.73 -9.22 28.15
CA THR A 166 -9.52 -10.45 28.13
C THR A 166 -8.76 -11.62 28.77
N LEU A 167 -9.46 -12.73 29.05
CA LEU A 167 -8.99 -14.03 29.58
C LEU A 167 -7.80 -14.69 28.84
N THR A 168 -7.13 -13.97 27.95
CA THR A 168 -5.96 -14.32 27.14
C THR A 168 -4.64 -14.16 27.88
N ASP A 169 -4.59 -13.43 28.98
CA ASP A 169 -3.32 -13.09 29.64
C ASP A 169 -2.62 -14.30 30.28
N GLU A 170 -3.33 -15.18 31.00
CA GLU A 170 -2.73 -16.38 31.61
C GLU A 170 -2.24 -17.37 30.53
N ASN A 171 -3.02 -17.57 29.46
CA ASN A 171 -2.61 -18.44 28.35
C ASN A 171 -1.41 -17.87 27.58
N LEU A 172 -1.33 -16.54 27.45
CA LEU A 172 -0.18 -15.87 26.86
C LEU A 172 1.05 -16.06 27.76
N ILE A 173 0.93 -15.90 29.08
CA ILE A 173 2.01 -16.12 30.05
C ILE A 173 2.50 -17.58 30.01
N ASP A 174 1.59 -18.56 30.00
CA ASP A 174 1.96 -19.98 29.96
C ASP A 174 2.71 -20.32 28.67
N MET A 175 2.23 -19.81 27.53
CA MET A 175 2.84 -20.03 26.22
C MET A 175 4.18 -19.30 26.09
N GLU A 176 4.31 -18.07 26.60
CA GLU A 176 5.56 -17.30 26.62
C GLU A 176 6.68 -18.00 27.37
N ASN A 177 6.34 -18.72 28.44
CA ASN A 177 7.29 -19.43 29.29
C ASN A 177 7.58 -20.87 28.82
N ASP A 178 6.96 -21.34 27.75
CA ASP A 178 7.21 -22.66 27.17
C ASP A 178 8.40 -22.61 26.17
N PRO A 179 9.53 -23.28 26.47
CA PRO A 179 10.69 -23.30 25.58
C PRO A 179 10.42 -24.02 24.24
N VAL A 180 9.44 -24.94 24.19
CA VAL A 180 9.06 -25.67 22.96
C VAL A 180 8.33 -24.75 21.99
N HIS A 181 7.41 -23.92 22.49
CA HIS A 181 6.74 -22.92 21.64
C HIS A 181 7.76 -21.90 21.11
N LYS A 182 8.69 -21.45 21.96
CA LYS A 182 9.76 -20.52 21.55
C LYS A 182 10.66 -21.10 20.46
N ALA A 183 11.04 -22.37 20.59
CA ALA A 183 11.81 -23.06 19.56
C ALA A 183 11.01 -23.18 18.25
N SER A 184 9.72 -23.52 18.33
CA SER A 184 8.84 -23.67 17.17
C SER A 184 8.62 -22.35 16.43
N PHE A 185 8.49 -21.23 17.15
CA PHE A 185 8.34 -19.88 16.57
C PHE A 185 9.53 -19.47 15.70
N SER A 186 10.75 -19.93 16.02
CA SER A 186 11.93 -19.61 15.22
C SER A 186 12.01 -20.33 13.87
N VAL A 187 11.15 -21.34 13.67
CA VAL A 187 11.16 -22.22 12.48
C VAL A 187 9.93 -22.03 11.60
N LEU A 188 8.77 -21.75 12.20
CA LEU A 188 7.49 -21.65 11.50
C LEU A 188 7.21 -20.23 10.97
N GLU A 189 6.40 -20.13 9.93
CA GLU A 189 5.81 -18.83 9.57
C GLU A 189 4.83 -18.36 10.65
N LEU A 190 4.57 -17.04 10.69
CA LEU A 190 3.76 -16.45 11.76
C LEU A 190 2.35 -17.06 11.88
N SER A 191 1.68 -17.24 10.74
CA SER A 191 0.34 -17.86 10.67
C SER A 191 0.38 -19.33 11.08
N GLU A 192 1.39 -20.08 10.63
CA GLU A 192 1.57 -21.50 10.95
C GLU A 192 1.84 -21.71 12.44
N PHE A 193 2.67 -20.85 13.05
CA PHE A 193 2.93 -20.86 14.48
C PHE A 193 1.62 -20.72 15.26
N TRP A 194 0.81 -19.70 14.95
CA TRP A 194 -0.46 -19.50 15.62
C TRP A 194 -1.44 -20.66 15.37
N ILE A 195 -1.52 -21.20 14.16
CA ILE A 195 -2.38 -22.36 13.88
C ILE A 195 -1.94 -23.61 14.68
N SER A 196 -0.63 -23.82 14.85
CA SER A 196 -0.10 -24.99 15.59
C SER A 196 -0.54 -25.02 17.06
N LEU A 197 -0.80 -23.85 17.66
CA LEU A 197 -1.19 -23.70 19.05
C LEU A 197 -2.70 -23.86 19.28
N TRP A 198 -3.49 -24.08 18.23
CA TRP A 198 -4.96 -24.06 18.30
C TRP A 198 -5.54 -25.07 19.30
N SER A 199 -4.96 -26.27 19.39
CA SER A 199 -5.44 -27.30 20.30
C SER A 199 -5.15 -27.00 21.77
N GLN A 200 -4.11 -26.22 22.06
CA GLN A 200 -3.66 -25.90 23.42
C GLN A 200 -4.25 -24.58 23.92
N TYR A 201 -4.30 -23.57 23.05
CA TYR A 201 -4.75 -22.21 23.39
C TYR A 201 -5.78 -21.67 22.38
N PRO A 202 -6.96 -22.30 22.23
CA PRO A 202 -7.90 -22.00 21.14
C PRO A 202 -8.39 -20.56 21.12
N ARG A 203 -8.57 -19.93 22.30
CA ARG A 203 -9.00 -18.53 22.39
C ARG A 203 -7.89 -17.56 21.96
N LEU A 204 -6.68 -17.76 22.47
CA LEU A 204 -5.51 -16.94 22.14
C LEU A 204 -5.21 -16.99 20.65
N THR A 205 -5.18 -18.20 20.09
CA THR A 205 -4.93 -18.41 18.66
C THR A 205 -6.04 -17.88 17.79
N THR A 206 -7.31 -18.00 18.19
CA THR A 206 -8.41 -17.35 17.45
C THR A 206 -8.18 -15.84 17.37
N THR A 207 -7.83 -15.18 18.47
CA THR A 207 -7.57 -13.72 18.48
C THR A 207 -6.35 -13.35 17.62
N ALA A 208 -5.26 -14.11 17.72
CA ALA A 208 -4.05 -13.86 16.92
C ALA A 208 -4.31 -14.06 15.42
N VAL A 209 -4.93 -15.17 15.04
CA VAL A 209 -5.27 -15.48 13.65
C VAL A 209 -6.26 -14.45 13.11
N THR A 210 -7.33 -14.12 13.84
CA THR A 210 -8.30 -13.09 13.39
C THR A 210 -7.66 -11.72 13.20
N SER A 211 -6.60 -11.39 13.94
CA SER A 211 -5.81 -10.17 13.72
C SER A 211 -4.97 -10.23 12.44
N LEU A 212 -4.48 -11.41 12.06
CA LEU A 212 -3.70 -11.62 10.83
C LEU A 212 -4.58 -11.78 9.59
N PHE A 213 -5.83 -12.21 9.75
CA PHE A 213 -6.72 -12.64 8.67
C PHE A 213 -7.62 -11.59 7.98
N PRO A 214 -7.73 -10.30 8.37
CA PRO A 214 -8.61 -9.40 7.62
C PRO A 214 -8.23 -9.42 6.14
N PHE A 215 -9.20 -9.47 5.23
CA PHE A 215 -8.93 -9.30 3.81
C PHE A 215 -8.48 -7.86 3.57
N VAL A 216 -7.18 -7.63 3.75
CA VAL A 216 -6.63 -6.27 3.81
C VAL A 216 -6.58 -5.63 2.42
N SER A 217 -6.71 -6.44 1.36
CA SER A 217 -6.85 -5.98 -0.01
C SER A 217 -8.15 -6.48 -0.62
N SER A 218 -8.72 -5.67 -1.53
CA SER A 218 -9.85 -6.09 -2.37
C SER A 218 -9.52 -7.35 -3.18
N TYR A 219 -8.25 -7.54 -3.54
CA TYR A 219 -7.74 -8.73 -4.24
C TYR A 219 -7.90 -10.00 -3.40
N LEU A 220 -7.42 -10.00 -2.15
CA LEU A 220 -7.57 -11.15 -1.26
C LEU A 220 -9.05 -11.42 -0.95
N ARG A 221 -9.86 -10.35 -0.81
CA ARG A 221 -11.31 -10.48 -0.66
C ARG A 221 -11.94 -11.17 -1.86
N GLU A 222 -11.58 -10.77 -3.07
CA GLU A 222 -12.08 -11.35 -4.32
C GLU A 222 -11.62 -12.79 -4.50
N LEU A 223 -10.36 -13.10 -4.23
CA LEU A 223 -9.85 -14.48 -4.20
C LEU A 223 -10.60 -15.35 -3.19
N GLY A 224 -10.83 -14.84 -1.97
CA GLY A 224 -11.58 -15.56 -0.94
C GLY A 224 -13.02 -15.84 -1.36
N ILE A 225 -13.68 -14.88 -2.02
CA ILE A 225 -15.02 -15.07 -2.59
C ILE A 225 -14.99 -16.13 -3.71
N THR A 226 -14.01 -16.08 -4.61
CA THR A 226 -13.86 -17.06 -5.71
C THR A 226 -13.66 -18.48 -5.17
N ALA A 227 -12.76 -18.67 -4.19
CA ALA A 227 -12.51 -19.96 -3.57
C ALA A 227 -13.77 -20.52 -2.87
N LEU A 228 -14.56 -19.67 -2.20
CA LEU A 228 -15.83 -20.07 -1.58
C LEU A 228 -16.90 -20.49 -2.61
N ILE A 229 -16.87 -19.92 -3.81
CA ILE A 229 -17.77 -20.30 -4.91
C ILE A 229 -17.35 -21.66 -5.48
N GLU A 230 -16.05 -21.93 -5.61
CA GLU A 230 -15.51 -23.21 -6.12
C GLU A 230 -15.70 -24.38 -5.16
N MET A 231 -15.90 -24.11 -3.85
CA MET A 231 -16.17 -25.13 -2.82
C MET A 231 -17.64 -25.61 -2.75
N LYS A 232 -18.53 -25.06 -3.58
CA LYS A 232 -19.95 -25.47 -3.68
C LYS A 232 -20.20 -26.44 -4.82
#